data_AF-A0A419KNB2-F1
#
_entry.id   AF-A0A419KNB2-F1
#
_cell.length_a   1.000
_cell.length_b   1.000
_cell.length_c   1.000
_cell.angle_alpha   90.00
_cell.angle_beta   90.00
_cell.angle_gamma   90.00
#
_symmetry.space_group_name_H-M   'P 1'
#
loop_
_entity.id
_entity.type
_entity.pdbx_description
1 polymer ?
#
loop_
_entity_poly.entity_id
_entity_poly.type
_entity_poly.pdbx_seq_one_letter_code
_entity_poly.pdbx_strand_id
1 'polypeptide(L)'
;MQVAYFDIPYGKPLIYLVIKNVGKSVAKDVKLEFQPPLKNSKGEKINDIPLIKEGIGSIPPGYEIRTFFDSDSYFNKSNLPLTYKVKISYSGGLRLDTRNIEQVMD
;
A
#
# COMPACT_ATOMS: atom_id res chain seq x y z
N MET A 1 13.83 -0.69 3.58
CA MET A 1 13.06 0.44 3.02
C MET A 1 11.83 -0.18 2.43
N GLN A 2 10.67 0.34 2.78
CA GLN A 2 9.39 -0.14 2.29
C GLN A 2 8.85 0.88 1.29
N VAL A 3 8.20 0.40 0.24
CA VAL A 3 7.52 1.23 -0.75
C VAL A 3 6.09 0.71 -0.95
N ALA A 4 5.18 1.62 -1.22
CA ALA A 4 3.83 1.31 -1.66
C ALA A 4 3.52 2.06 -2.96
N TYR A 5 2.84 1.39 -3.89
CA TYR A 5 2.50 1.96 -5.19
C TYR A 5 1.27 1.28 -5.80
N PHE A 6 0.63 1.94 -6.75
CA PHE A 6 -0.40 1.32 -7.59
C PHE A 6 0.26 0.71 -8.82
N ASP A 7 -0.17 -0.50 -9.18
CA ASP A 7 0.23 -1.17 -10.41
C ASP A 7 -0.98 -1.40 -11.30
N ILE A 8 -0.88 -0.98 -12.56
CA ILE A 8 -1.92 -1.11 -13.59
C ILE A 8 -1.31 -1.88 -14.76
N PRO A 9 -1.46 -3.22 -14.78
CA PRO A 9 -0.85 -4.05 -15.80
C PRO A 9 -1.33 -3.66 -17.20
N TYR A 10 -0.40 -3.56 -18.15
CA TYR A 10 -0.72 -3.20 -19.53
C TYR A 10 -1.79 -4.13 -20.12
N GLY A 11 -2.80 -3.54 -20.75
CA GLY A 11 -3.90 -4.27 -21.38
C GLY A 11 -4.91 -4.90 -20.40
N LYS A 12 -4.84 -4.59 -19.09
CA LYS A 12 -5.83 -5.05 -18.11
C LYS A 12 -6.52 -3.86 -17.44
N PRO A 13 -7.86 -3.90 -17.28
CA PRO A 13 -8.61 -2.84 -16.60
C PRO A 13 -8.58 -3.03 -15.08
N LEU A 14 -7.44 -3.42 -14.50
CA LEU A 14 -7.30 -3.75 -13.08
C LEU A 14 -6.18 -2.93 -12.45
N ILE A 15 -6.45 -2.39 -11.28
CA ILE A 15 -5.55 -1.60 -10.44
C ILE A 15 -5.25 -2.44 -9.19
N TYR A 16 -3.96 -2.61 -8.90
CA TYR A 16 -3.48 -3.32 -7.74
C TYR A 16 -2.80 -2.36 -6.78
N LEU A 17 -3.04 -2.53 -5.48
CA LEU A 17 -2.20 -1.94 -4.45
C LEU A 17 -1.04 -2.90 -4.15
N VAL A 18 0.17 -2.37 -4.22
CA VAL A 18 1.40 -3.13 -4.05
C VAL A 18 2.20 -2.59 -2.89
N ILE A 19 2.64 -3.49 -2.00
CA ILE A 19 3.56 -3.18 -0.89
C ILE A 19 4.79 -4.07 -1.04
N LYS A 20 5.97 -3.45 -1.07
CA LYS A 20 7.22 -4.16 -1.32
C LYS A 20 8.30 -3.79 -0.32
N ASN A 21 9.02 -4.81 0.17
CA ASN A 21 10.25 -4.60 0.93
C ASN A 21 11.43 -4.51 -0.03
N VAL A 22 11.94 -3.30 -0.25
CA VAL A 22 13.16 -3.06 -1.05
C VAL A 22 14.42 -2.94 -0.17
N GLY A 23 14.30 -3.18 1.14
CA GLY A 23 15.42 -3.27 2.07
C GLY A 23 16.14 -4.62 2.03
N LYS A 24 17.28 -4.68 2.72
CA LYS A 24 18.12 -5.89 2.86
C LYS A 24 17.77 -6.77 4.07
N SER A 25 16.76 -6.38 4.86
CA SER A 25 16.34 -7.10 6.06
C SER A 25 14.84 -7.33 6.07
N VAL A 26 14.38 -8.35 6.80
CA VAL A 26 12.95 -8.58 7.04
C VAL A 26 12.35 -7.34 7.69
N ALA A 27 11.25 -6.84 7.12
CA ALA A 27 10.41 -5.83 7.75
C ALA A 27 9.35 -6.55 8.57
N LYS A 28 9.18 -6.18 9.83
CA LYS A 28 8.18 -6.74 10.75
C LYS A 28 7.19 -5.66 11.15
N ASP A 29 6.00 -6.10 11.55
CA ASP A 29 4.92 -5.24 12.07
C ASP A 29 4.63 -4.05 11.15
N VAL A 30 4.53 -4.33 9.84
CA VAL A 30 4.37 -3.30 8.81
C VAL A 30 2.95 -2.75 8.87
N LYS A 31 2.82 -1.44 9.09
CA LYS A 31 1.54 -0.72 9.11
C LYS A 31 1.49 0.33 8.01
N LEU A 32 0.31 0.53 7.46
CA LEU A 32 0.06 1.44 6.34
C LEU A 32 -1.04 2.42 6.75
N GLU A 33 -0.79 3.72 6.59
CA GLU A 33 -1.78 4.77 6.81
C GLU A 33 -1.89 5.62 5.54
N PHE A 34 -3.09 5.69 4.97
CA PHE A 34 -3.35 6.42 3.72
C PHE A 34 -4.15 7.69 3.99
N GLN A 35 -3.73 8.79 3.37
CA GLN A 35 -4.40 10.08 3.41
C GLN A 35 -4.54 10.64 1.98
N PRO A 36 -5.78 10.78 1.46
CA PRO A 36 -7.06 10.42 2.09
C PRO A 36 -7.25 8.90 2.25
N PRO A 37 -8.25 8.45 3.04
CA PRO A 37 -8.56 7.03 3.16
C PRO A 37 -8.81 6.35 1.81
N LEU A 38 -8.32 5.12 1.63
CA LEU A 38 -8.56 4.37 0.41
C LEU A 38 -10.04 3.99 0.29
N LYS A 39 -10.60 4.32 -0.87
CA LYS A 39 -11.99 4.04 -1.24
C LYS A 39 -12.01 3.66 -2.72
N ASN A 40 -12.77 2.63 -3.08
CA ASN A 40 -12.91 2.24 -4.48
C ASN A 40 -14.09 2.96 -5.19
N SER A 41 -14.24 2.72 -6.48
CA SER A 41 -15.25 3.24 -7.40
C SER A 41 -16.69 2.91 -6.98
N LYS A 42 -16.89 1.80 -6.28
CA LYS A 42 -18.18 1.39 -5.68
C LYS A 42 -18.47 2.06 -4.34
N GLY A 43 -17.46 2.74 -3.79
CA GLY A 43 -17.51 3.44 -2.54
C GLY A 43 -17.22 2.61 -1.30
N GLU A 44 -16.69 1.39 -1.49
CA GLU A 44 -16.24 0.52 -0.42
C GLU A 44 -14.94 1.07 0.18
N LYS A 45 -14.82 0.98 1.51
CA LYS A 45 -13.65 1.44 2.26
C LYS A 45 -12.58 0.37 2.20
N ILE A 46 -11.61 0.54 1.30
CA ILE A 46 -10.52 -0.42 1.14
C ILE A 46 -9.62 -0.44 2.38
N ASN A 47 -9.53 0.66 3.14
CA ASN A 47 -8.81 0.68 4.42
C ASN A 47 -9.31 -0.34 5.45
N ASP A 48 -10.54 -0.86 5.31
CA ASP A 48 -11.10 -1.82 6.26
C ASP A 48 -10.66 -3.27 5.97
N ILE A 49 -9.94 -3.53 4.87
CA ILE A 49 -9.43 -4.88 4.59
C ILE A 49 -8.36 -5.28 5.61
N PRO A 50 -8.30 -6.56 6.05
CA PRO A 50 -7.37 -7.00 7.09
C PRO A 50 -5.91 -6.62 6.82
N LEU A 51 -5.47 -6.75 5.57
CA LEU A 51 -4.09 -6.41 5.16
C LEU A 51 -3.68 -4.97 5.53
N ILE A 52 -4.60 -4.02 5.39
CA ILE A 52 -4.34 -2.60 5.66
C ILE A 52 -4.67 -2.27 7.11
N LYS A 53 -5.82 -2.74 7.59
CA LYS A 53 -6.36 -2.45 8.93
C LYS A 53 -5.52 -3.06 10.04
N GLU A 54 -5.17 -4.34 9.92
CA GLU A 54 -4.40 -5.09 10.92
C GLU A 54 -2.89 -4.94 10.68
N GLY A 55 -2.51 -4.65 9.43
CA GLY A 55 -1.13 -4.58 8.98
C GLY A 55 -0.58 -5.94 8.56
N ILE A 56 0.73 -5.98 8.32
CA ILE A 56 1.42 -7.15 7.78
C ILE A 56 2.50 -7.57 8.77
N GLY A 57 2.37 -8.79 9.30
CA GLY A 57 3.27 -9.29 10.34
C GLY A 57 4.75 -9.31 9.92
N SER A 58 5.06 -9.76 8.70
CA SER A 58 6.40 -9.60 8.15
C SER A 58 6.46 -9.65 6.62
N ILE A 59 7.46 -8.97 6.04
CA ILE A 59 7.77 -8.97 4.61
C ILE A 59 9.27 -9.22 4.44
N PRO A 60 9.68 -10.36 3.84
CA PRO A 60 11.09 -10.63 3.54
C PRO A 60 11.70 -9.63 2.54
N PRO A 61 13.04 -9.47 2.51
CA PRO A 61 13.72 -8.69 1.49
C PRO A 61 13.31 -9.11 0.07
N GLY A 62 12.99 -8.13 -0.78
CA GLY A 62 12.60 -8.36 -2.18
C GLY A 62 11.17 -8.85 -2.38
N TYR A 63 10.46 -9.23 -1.31
CA TYR A 63 9.11 -9.75 -1.41
C TYR A 63 8.07 -8.64 -1.62
N GLU A 64 7.03 -8.98 -2.38
CA GLU A 64 5.91 -8.12 -2.74
C GLU A 64 4.60 -8.73 -2.27
N ILE A 65 3.77 -7.92 -1.63
CA ILE A 65 2.38 -8.23 -1.39
C ILE A 65 1.54 -7.39 -2.33
N ARG A 66 0.65 -8.07 -3.07
CA ARG A 66 -0.20 -7.48 -4.09
C ARG A 66 -1.65 -7.82 -3.76
N THR A 67 -2.49 -6.79 -3.70
CA THR A 67 -3.94 -6.96 -3.53
C THR A 67 -4.68 -6.19 -4.61
N PHE A 68 -5.84 -6.72 -5.01
CA PHE A 68 -6.75 -5.99 -5.89
C PHE A 68 -7.24 -4.73 -5.17
N PHE A 69 -7.21 -3.60 -5.87
CA PHE A 69 -7.73 -2.32 -5.38
C PHE A 69 -9.04 -1.99 -6.10
N ASP A 70 -8.97 -1.85 -7.43
CA ASP A 70 -10.12 -1.49 -8.26
C ASP A 70 -9.87 -1.77 -9.74
N SER A 71 -10.73 -1.25 -10.61
CA SER A 71 -10.64 -1.29 -12.06
C SER A 71 -10.44 0.10 -12.65
N ASP A 72 -10.26 0.18 -13.97
CA ASP A 72 -10.20 1.45 -14.73
C ASP A 72 -11.41 2.37 -14.50
N SER A 73 -12.57 1.81 -14.11
CA SER A 73 -13.76 2.58 -13.72
C SER A 73 -13.51 3.57 -12.58
N TYR A 74 -12.44 3.39 -11.79
CA TYR A 74 -11.96 4.35 -10.80
C TYR A 74 -11.71 5.74 -11.42
N PHE A 75 -11.07 5.79 -12.59
CA PHE A 75 -10.71 7.04 -13.26
C PHE A 75 -11.90 7.78 -13.87
N ASN A 76 -13.05 7.11 -14.03
CA ASN A 76 -14.29 7.72 -14.50
C ASN A 76 -15.04 8.49 -13.39
N LYS A 77 -14.55 8.46 -12.14
CA LYS A 77 -15.14 9.15 -10.99
C LYS A 77 -14.32 10.40 -10.65
N SER A 78 -14.88 11.58 -10.93
CA SER A 78 -14.21 12.86 -10.68
C SER A 78 -14.01 13.21 -9.20
N ASN A 79 -14.68 12.49 -8.29
CA ASN A 79 -14.62 12.72 -6.85
C ASN A 79 -13.69 11.75 -6.10
N LEU A 80 -12.94 10.91 -6.81
CA LEU A 80 -11.95 10.02 -6.22
C LEU A 80 -10.55 10.64 -6.28
N PRO A 81 -9.74 10.51 -5.21
CA PRO A 81 -8.42 11.11 -5.18
C PRO A 81 -7.43 10.32 -6.02
N LEU A 82 -6.70 10.99 -6.90
CA LEU A 82 -5.63 10.36 -7.69
C LEU A 82 -4.29 10.34 -6.95
N THR A 83 -4.16 11.14 -5.88
CA THR A 83 -2.93 11.25 -5.11
C THR A 83 -3.18 10.92 -3.65
N TYR A 84 -2.29 10.11 -3.09
CA TYR A 84 -2.32 9.65 -1.71
C TYR A 84 -0.99 9.88 -1.03
N LYS A 85 -1.01 10.42 0.19
CA LYS A 85 0.11 10.31 1.11
C LYS A 85 -0.02 8.98 1.84
N VAL A 86 1.00 8.14 1.75
CA VAL A 86 1.11 6.89 2.49
C VAL A 86 2.21 7.01 3.52
N LYS A 87 1.88 6.68 4.77
CA LYS A 87 2.86 6.48 5.84
C LYS A 87 3.01 4.98 6.08
N ILE A 88 4.25 4.50 6.00
CA ILE A 88 4.62 3.10 6.22
C ILE A 88 5.49 3.01 7.46
N SER A 89 5.00 2.29 8.46
CA SER A 89 5.70 2.07 9.73
C SER A 89 6.14 0.61 9.82
N TYR A 90 7.36 0.32 10.23
CA TYR A 90 7.86 -1.06 10.37
C TYR A 90 9.05 -1.15 11.33
N SER A 91 9.29 -2.34 11.90
CA SER A 91 10.48 -2.67 12.66
C SER A 91 11.38 -3.64 11.88
N GLY A 92 12.68 -3.70 12.18
CA GLY A 92 13.58 -4.73 11.62
C GLY A 92 14.98 -4.27 11.21
N GLY A 93 15.82 -5.25 10.91
CA GLY A 93 17.27 -5.08 10.73
C GLY A 93 18.03 -5.16 12.06
N LEU A 94 19.24 -4.58 12.11
CA LEU A 94 20.10 -4.59 13.30
C LEU A 94 19.61 -3.69 14.45
N ARG A 95 18.63 -2.81 14.18
CA ARG A 95 18.03 -1.92 15.18
C ARG A 95 16.56 -2.29 15.37
N LEU A 96 16.12 -2.31 16.62
CA LEU A 96 14.74 -2.62 17.02
C LEU A 96 13.80 -1.42 16.89
N ASP A 97 14.33 -0.24 16.58
CA ASP A 97 13.56 0.99 16.48
C ASP A 97 12.55 0.93 15.32
N THR A 98 11.33 1.42 15.58
CA THR A 98 10.32 1.63 14.55
C THR A 98 10.76 2.70 13.58
N ARG A 99 10.72 2.37 12.29
CA ARG A 99 11.01 3.30 11.19
C ARG A 99 9.70 3.74 10.56
N ASN A 100 9.61 5.02 10.25
CA ASN A 100 8.50 5.62 9.52
C ASN A 100 9.01 6.11 8.17
N ILE A 101 8.26 5.83 7.12
CA ILE A 101 8.51 6.32 5.76
C ILE A 101 7.23 7.01 5.31
N GLU A 102 7.35 8.22 4.80
CA GLU A 102 6.24 8.91 4.12
C GLU A 102 6.56 8.98 2.63
N GLN A 103 5.55 8.66 1.82
CA GLN A 103 5.64 8.65 0.36
C GLN A 103 4.35 9.23 -0.22
N VAL A 104 4.47 9.85 -1.40
CA VAL A 104 3.32 10.19 -2.24
C VAL A 104 3.15 9.09 -3.30
N MET A 105 1.93 8.61 -3.45
CA MET A 105 1.47 7.72 -4.51
C MET A 105 0.55 8.51 -5.42
N ASP A 106 0.88 8.61 -6.70
CA ASP A 106 0.13 9.29 -7.76
C ASP A 106 -0.08 8.40 -8.99
#